data_AF-A0A4V5QYT6-F1
#
_entry.id   AF-A0A4V5QYT6-F1
#
_cell.length_a   1.000
_cell.length_b   1.000
_cell.length_c   1.000
_cell.angle_alpha   90.00
_cell.angle_beta   90.00
_cell.angle_gamma   90.00
#
_symmetry.space_group_name_H-M   'P 1'
#
loop_
_entity.id
_entity.type
_entity.pdbx_description
1 polymer ?
#
loop_
_entity_poly.entity_id
_entity_poly.type
_entity_poly.pdbx_seq_one_letter_code
_entity_poly.pdbx_strand_id
1 'polypeptide(L)'
;MTNTINIKDFSVFPGPRFIDLGDFSGEEFRDSVLIPALEKSNVVVNLDGVFGFGSSFLEEVFGGLVRKGIPREKVIFVRNNLVSNDDPSLLSEIHEYIDDALEAAG
;
A
#
# COMPACT_ATOMS: atom_id res chain seq x y z
N MET A 1 -13.64 8.28 -11.90
CA MET A 1 -13.33 6.89 -12.30
C MET A 1 -12.40 6.33 -11.25
N THR A 2 -12.60 5.07 -10.87
CA THR A 2 -11.79 4.39 -9.85
C THR A 2 -10.94 3.34 -10.57
N ASN A 3 -9.64 3.31 -10.27
CA ASN A 3 -8.71 2.32 -10.80
C ASN A 3 -8.45 1.24 -9.75
N THR A 4 -8.39 -0.03 -10.16
CA THR A 4 -8.03 -1.13 -9.27
C THR A 4 -6.61 -1.59 -9.59
N ILE A 5 -5.75 -1.67 -8.58
CA ILE A 5 -4.39 -2.21 -8.68
C ILE A 5 -4.36 -3.53 -7.94
N ASN A 6 -3.92 -4.61 -8.60
CA ASN A 6 -3.67 -5.88 -7.92
C ASN A 6 -2.17 -6.00 -7.61
N ILE A 7 -1.81 -6.21 -6.35
CA ILE A 7 -0.40 -6.33 -5.96
C ILE A 7 0.25 -7.55 -6.63
N LYS A 8 -0.52 -8.63 -6.86
CA LYS A 8 -0.03 -9.82 -7.58
C LYS A 8 0.50 -9.54 -8.99
N ASP A 9 0.04 -8.46 -9.65
CA ASP A 9 0.51 -8.07 -10.97
C ASP A 9 1.90 -7.40 -10.90
N PHE A 10 2.28 -6.90 -9.72
CA PHE A 10 3.63 -6.43 -9.40
C PHE A 10 4.51 -7.61 -8.93
N SER A 11 4.05 -8.36 -7.93
CA SER A 11 4.67 -9.61 -7.50
C SER A 11 3.70 -10.46 -6.67
N VAL A 12 3.76 -11.77 -6.87
CA VAL A 12 3.09 -12.75 -5.99
C VAL A 12 3.88 -13.03 -4.72
N PHE A 13 5.14 -12.59 -4.63
CA PHE A 13 6.02 -12.67 -3.46
C PHE A 13 6.65 -11.29 -3.22
N PRO A 14 5.97 -10.40 -2.50
CA PRO A 14 6.46 -9.05 -2.23
C PRO A 14 7.76 -9.08 -1.43
N GLY A 15 8.64 -8.15 -1.76
CA GLY A 15 9.99 -8.06 -1.21
C GLY A 15 10.07 -7.29 0.09
N PRO A 16 11.28 -6.80 0.43
CA PRO A 16 11.53 -6.09 1.67
C PRO A 16 10.98 -4.65 1.63
N ARG A 17 11.31 -3.90 2.67
CA ARG A 17 10.93 -2.50 2.81
C ARG A 17 11.45 -1.62 1.66
N PHE A 18 12.75 -1.62 1.44
CA PHE A 18 13.47 -0.69 0.57
C PHE A 18 14.05 -1.37 -0.67
N ILE A 19 14.24 -0.61 -1.75
CA ILE A 19 14.72 -1.12 -3.04
C ILE A 19 16.15 -1.66 -2.99
N ASP A 20 16.96 -1.16 -2.06
CA ASP A 20 18.35 -1.60 -1.86
C ASP A 20 18.47 -2.93 -1.09
N LEU A 21 17.39 -3.37 -0.44
CA LEU A 21 17.34 -4.62 0.32
C LEU A 21 16.92 -5.83 -0.54
N GLY A 22 16.30 -5.59 -1.69
CA GLY A 22 15.87 -6.64 -2.62
C GLY A 22 14.76 -6.22 -3.57
N ASP A 23 14.52 -7.07 -4.56
CA ASP A 23 13.52 -6.86 -5.62
C ASP A 23 12.09 -6.81 -5.06
N PHE A 24 11.19 -6.15 -5.78
CA PHE A 24 9.76 -6.06 -5.46
C PHE A 24 9.48 -5.43 -4.09
N SER A 25 10.28 -4.43 -3.71
CA SER A 25 10.19 -3.78 -2.42
C SER A 25 8.91 -2.94 -2.25
N GLY A 26 8.54 -2.67 -1.00
CA GLY A 26 7.41 -1.79 -0.68
C GLY A 26 7.63 -0.37 -1.20
N GLU A 27 8.86 0.15 -1.08
CA GLU A 27 9.27 1.42 -1.67
C GLU A 27 9.06 1.45 -3.19
N GLU A 28 9.51 0.42 -3.90
CA GLU A 28 9.37 0.32 -5.35
C GLU A 28 7.89 0.30 -5.78
N PHE A 29 7.06 -0.53 -5.14
CA PHE A 29 5.63 -0.60 -5.43
C PHE A 29 4.95 0.76 -5.18
N ARG A 30 5.23 1.38 -4.05
CA ARG A 30 4.65 2.68 -3.69
C ARG A 30 5.00 3.75 -4.71
N ASP A 31 6.28 3.90 -5.02
CA ASP A 31 6.78 5.02 -5.81
C ASP A 31 6.54 4.82 -7.32
N SER A 32 6.63 3.58 -7.81
CA SER A 32 6.52 3.28 -9.25
C SER A 32 5.11 2.90 -9.71
N VAL A 33 4.26 2.42 -8.80
CA VAL A 33 2.92 1.89 -9.15
C VAL A 33 1.81 2.69 -8.46
N LEU A 34 1.81 2.73 -7.13
CA LEU A 34 0.67 3.25 -6.36
C LEU A 34 0.54 4.77 -6.45
N ILE A 35 1.63 5.51 -6.22
CA ILE A 35 1.63 6.98 -6.28
C ILE A 35 1.24 7.49 -7.69
N PRO A 36 1.85 7.02 -8.80
CA PRO A 36 1.46 7.45 -10.14
C PRO A 36 -0.01 7.16 -10.48
N ALA A 37 -0.59 6.10 -9.92
CA ALA A 37 -2.01 5.80 -10.11
C ALA A 37 -2.91 6.75 -9.29
N LEU A 38 -2.52 7.07 -8.05
CA LEU A 38 -3.21 8.02 -7.17
C LEU A 38 -3.24 9.44 -7.74
N GLU A 39 -2.22 9.84 -8.49
CA GLU A 39 -2.20 11.13 -9.18
C GLU A 39 -3.32 11.26 -10.23
N LYS A 40 -3.66 10.15 -10.89
CA LYS A 40 -4.61 10.13 -12.01
C LYS A 40 -6.06 9.88 -11.58
N SER A 41 -6.26 9.12 -10.51
CA SER A 41 -7.59 8.68 -10.08
C SER A 41 -7.62 8.20 -8.63
N ASN A 42 -8.82 7.96 -8.12
CA ASN A 42 -8.99 7.17 -6.90
C ASN A 42 -8.59 5.72 -7.16
N VAL A 43 -7.92 5.10 -6.18
CA VAL A 43 -7.36 3.75 -6.31
C VAL A 43 -7.94 2.80 -5.27
N VAL A 44 -8.34 1.62 -5.73
CA VAL A 44 -8.62 0.43 -4.92
C VAL A 44 -7.37 -0.46 -5.00
N VAL A 45 -6.86 -0.92 -3.86
CA VAL A 45 -5.70 -1.83 -3.83
C VAL A 45 -6.18 -3.22 -3.44
N ASN A 46 -5.88 -4.19 -4.29
CA ASN A 46 -6.23 -5.59 -4.09
C ASN A 46 -5.00 -6.41 -3.69
N LEU A 47 -5.07 -6.98 -2.49
CA LEU A 47 -4.04 -7.81 -1.86
C LEU A 47 -4.21 -9.30 -2.18
N ASP A 48 -5.35 -9.71 -2.77
CA ASP A 48 -5.64 -11.11 -3.06
C ASP A 48 -4.69 -11.71 -4.12
N GLY A 49 -4.40 -13.00 -3.98
CA GLY A 49 -3.51 -13.75 -4.86
C GLY A 49 -2.03 -13.50 -4.64
N VAL A 50 -1.66 -12.92 -3.49
CA VAL A 50 -0.27 -12.70 -3.07
C VAL A 50 0.08 -13.63 -1.92
N PHE A 51 1.26 -14.25 -1.99
CA PHE A 51 1.72 -15.22 -1.00
C PHE A 51 2.59 -14.56 0.07
N GLY A 52 1.94 -14.17 1.16
CA GLY A 52 2.61 -13.66 2.36
C GLY A 52 3.09 -12.22 2.20
N PHE A 53 2.52 -11.33 3.00
CA PHE A 53 3.01 -9.97 3.13
C PHE A 53 3.93 -9.86 4.34
N GLY A 54 5.09 -9.24 4.15
CA GLY A 54 5.89 -8.77 5.28
C GLY A 54 5.28 -7.49 5.84
N SER A 55 5.19 -7.38 7.16
CA SER A 55 4.79 -6.15 7.85
C SER A 55 5.57 -4.92 7.38
N SER A 56 6.88 -5.08 7.17
CA SER A 56 7.75 -4.04 6.64
C SER A 56 7.40 -3.58 5.21
N PHE A 57 6.87 -4.47 4.37
CA PHE A 57 6.38 -4.11 3.04
C PHE A 57 5.10 -3.30 3.17
N LEU A 58 4.13 -3.79 3.94
CA LEU A 58 2.82 -3.13 4.12
C LEU A 58 2.97 -1.73 4.70
N GLU A 59 3.75 -1.60 5.77
CA GLU A 59 3.98 -0.32 6.43
C GLU A 59 4.66 0.69 5.47
N GLU A 60 5.65 0.25 4.71
CA GLU A 60 6.33 1.13 3.76
C GLU A 60 5.46 1.51 2.56
N VAL A 61 4.57 0.62 2.10
CA VAL A 61 3.61 0.95 1.06
C VAL A 61 2.60 1.96 1.57
N PHE A 62 1.87 1.62 2.64
CA PHE A 62 0.66 2.34 3.04
C PHE A 62 0.93 3.48 4.02
N GLY A 63 1.69 3.25 5.09
CA GLY A 63 2.16 4.32 5.98
C GLY A 63 3.11 5.27 5.24
N GLY A 64 3.88 4.73 4.28
CA GLY A 64 4.73 5.53 3.41
C GLY A 64 3.98 6.52 2.51
N LEU A 65 2.71 6.29 2.15
CA LEU A 65 1.92 7.29 1.40
C LEU A 65 1.83 8.61 2.17
N VAL A 66 1.62 8.55 3.49
CA VAL A 66 1.55 9.74 4.34
C VAL A 66 2.90 10.44 4.35
N ARG A 67 3.99 9.70 4.57
CA ARG A 67 5.37 10.24 4.57
C ARG A 67 5.78 10.87 3.24
N LYS A 68 5.25 10.37 2.13
CA LYS A 68 5.47 10.93 0.78
C LYS A 68 4.59 12.14 0.48
N GLY A 69 3.77 12.60 1.43
CA GLY A 69 2.95 13.79 1.30
C GLY A 69 1.73 13.59 0.40
N ILE A 70 1.27 12.36 0.23
CA ILE A 70 0.02 12.09 -0.49
C ILE A 70 -1.14 12.74 0.28
N PRO A 71 -2.05 13.47 -0.40
CA PRO A 71 -3.16 14.14 0.27
C PRO A 71 -3.97 13.20 1.16
N ARG A 72 -4.27 13.65 2.39
CA ARG A 72 -4.91 12.84 3.43
C ARG A 72 -6.20 12.18 2.93
N GLU A 73 -7.00 12.88 2.13
CA GLU A 73 -8.24 12.35 1.56
C GLU A 73 -8.00 11.16 0.62
N LYS A 74 -6.89 11.14 -0.13
CA LYS A 74 -6.52 10.01 -1.00
C LYS A 74 -6.03 8.84 -0.18
N VAL A 75 -5.24 9.08 0.86
CA VAL A 75 -4.78 8.03 1.78
C VAL A 75 -5.97 7.37 2.48
N ILE A 76 -6.91 8.15 3.01
CA ILE A 76 -8.14 7.64 3.63
C ILE A 76 -9.02 6.91 2.61
N PHE A 77 -9.08 7.38 1.36
CA PHE A 77 -9.76 6.64 0.30
C PHE A 77 -9.14 5.25 0.12
N VAL A 78 -7.81 5.14 -0.02
CA VAL A 78 -7.13 3.84 -0.14
C VAL A 78 -7.43 2.97 1.07
N ARG A 79 -7.25 3.48 2.29
CA ARG A 79 -7.53 2.77 3.56
C ARG A 79 -8.91 2.12 3.56
N ASN A 80 -9.93 2.83 3.08
CA ASN A 80 -11.32 2.38 3.05
C ASN A 80 -11.67 1.49 1.85
N ASN A 81 -10.76 1.37 0.87
CA ASN A 81 -10.98 0.66 -0.39
C ASN A 81 -9.86 -0.36 -0.65
N LEU A 82 -9.53 -1.14 0.37
CA LEU A 82 -8.65 -2.31 0.28
C LEU A 82 -9.48 -3.57 0.05
N VAL A 83 -8.97 -4.47 -0.79
CA VAL A 83 -9.53 -5.80 -1.02
C VAL A 83 -8.54 -6.84 -0.49
N SER A 84 -8.96 -7.62 0.50
CA SER A 84 -8.16 -8.68 1.12
C SER A 84 -9.08 -9.80 1.61
N ASN A 85 -9.63 -10.58 0.67
CA ASN A 85 -10.49 -11.72 0.97
C ASN A 85 -9.68 -12.96 1.38
N ASP A 86 -8.48 -13.13 0.81
CA ASP A 86 -7.60 -14.27 1.14
C ASP A 86 -7.08 -14.19 2.58
N ASP A 87 -6.78 -12.98 3.05
CA ASP A 87 -6.40 -12.70 4.44
C ASP A 87 -6.98 -11.35 4.93
N PRO A 88 -8.18 -11.36 5.55
CA PRO A 88 -8.81 -10.14 6.05
C PRO A 88 -8.04 -9.46 7.19
N SER A 89 -7.10 -10.14 7.86
CA SER A 89 -6.35 -9.56 8.98
C SER A 89 -5.41 -8.43 8.55
N LEU A 90 -4.92 -8.49 7.30
CA LEU A 90 -4.08 -7.47 6.68
C LEU A 90 -4.75 -6.08 6.66
N LEU A 91 -6.10 -6.04 6.61
CA LEU A 91 -6.83 -4.77 6.62
C LEU A 91 -6.58 -4.00 7.91
N SER A 92 -6.66 -4.69 9.06
CA SER A 92 -6.43 -4.08 10.37
C SER A 92 -4.99 -3.61 10.52
N GLU A 93 -4.02 -4.40 10.06
CA GLU A 93 -2.60 -4.08 10.12
C GLU A 93 -2.27 -2.85 9.25
N ILE A 94 -2.79 -2.79 8.02
CA ILE A 94 -2.60 -1.64 7.13
C ILE A 94 -3.29 -0.39 7.68
N HIS A 95 -4.47 -0.55 8.29
CA HIS A 95 -5.18 0.55 8.94
C HIS A 95 -4.34 1.14 10.07
N GLU A 96 -3.75 0.32 10.92
CA GLU A 96 -2.85 0.75 11.99
C GLU A 96 -1.65 1.52 11.43
N TYR A 97 -0.98 1.02 10.39
CA TYR A 97 0.15 1.74 9.78
C TYR A 97 -0.21 3.10 9.17
N ILE A 98 -1.39 3.21 8.57
CA ILE A 98 -1.88 4.48 8.04
C ILE A 98 -2.21 5.44 9.20
N ASP A 99 -2.91 4.94 10.22
CA ASP A 99 -3.37 5.75 11.34
C ASP A 99 -2.18 6.28 12.14
N ASP A 100 -1.20 5.43 12.48
CA ASP A 100 0.06 5.82 13.13
C ASP A 100 0.82 6.88 12.33
N ALA A 101 0.92 6.71 11.00
CA ALA A 101 1.61 7.66 10.14
C ALA A 101 0.87 9.01 10.05
N LEU A 102 -0.47 9.00 10.06
CA LEU A 102 -1.30 10.21 10.08
C LEU A 102 -1.24 10.95 11.42
N GLU A 103 -1.14 10.22 12.53
CA GLU A 103 -0.93 10.79 13.86
C GLU A 103 0.46 11.44 13.98
N ALA A 104 1.50 10.78 13.47
CA ALA A 104 2.87 11.31 13.50
C ALA A 104 3.08 12.55 12.61
N ALA A 105 2.21 12.77 11.62
CA ALA A 105 2.28 13.90 10.68
C ALA A 105 1.46 15.14 11.09
N GLY A 106 0.63 15.03 12.14
CA GLY A 106 -0.23 16.11 12.66
C GLY A 106 0.43 16.93 13.77
#